data_AF-A0A7J6X897-F1
#
_entry.id   AF-A0A7J6X897-F1
#
_cell.length_a   1.000
_cell.length_b   1.000
_cell.length_c   1.000
_cell.angle_alpha   90.00
_cell.angle_beta   90.00
_cell.angle_gamma   90.00
#
_symmetry.space_group_name_H-M   'P 1'
#
loop_
_entity.id
_entity.type
_entity.pdbx_description
1 polymer ?
#
loop_
_entity_poly.entity_id
_entity_poly.type
_entity_poly.pdbx_seq_one_letter_code
_entity_poly.pdbx_strand_id
1 'polypeptide(L)'
;VLGVFDWSGNNPLPPEIWMLPYILPFHPGRMWCHCRMVYLPMSYLYGKKFVCPITPTILSLRNEIFTVPYDEIDWNQARNLCAKEDLYYPHPMVQDMLWGVLHYAVEPILKKWPLRNLREKALQTTMQHIHFEDETTRYICIGPVNKVCTPDNNLMP
;
A
#
# COMPACT_ATOMS: atom_id res chain seq x y z
N VAL A 1 -6.80 -4.69 2.65
CA VAL A 1 -6.43 -5.61 3.76
C VAL A 1 -7.63 -6.40 4.29
N LEU A 2 -8.62 -5.77 4.96
CA LEU A 2 -9.79 -6.47 5.52
C LEU A 2 -10.74 -7.08 4.45
N GLY A 3 -10.62 -6.67 3.19
CA GLY A 3 -11.48 -7.15 2.11
C GLY A 3 -12.82 -6.43 1.99
N VAL A 4 -13.06 -5.37 2.76
CA VAL A 4 -14.24 -4.49 2.61
C VAL A 4 -14.06 -3.38 1.57
N PHE A 5 -12.83 -3.12 1.12
CA PHE A 5 -12.51 -2.06 0.17
C PHE A 5 -11.48 -2.60 -0.84
N ASP A 6 -11.71 -2.39 -2.13
CA ASP A 6 -10.86 -2.95 -3.18
C ASP A 6 -9.53 -2.19 -3.31
N TRP A 7 -8.45 -2.92 -3.57
CA TRP A 7 -7.12 -2.32 -3.74
C TRP A 7 -7.02 -1.39 -4.95
N SER A 8 -7.89 -1.53 -5.95
CA SER A 8 -7.99 -0.60 -7.09
C SER A 8 -8.53 0.77 -6.67
N GLY A 9 -9.19 0.88 -5.52
CA GLY A 9 -9.63 2.14 -4.94
C GLY A 9 -8.57 2.91 -4.16
N ASN A 10 -7.32 2.44 -4.14
CA ASN A 10 -6.21 3.12 -3.51
C ASN A 10 -5.22 3.64 -4.56
N ASN A 11 -4.59 4.79 -4.28
CA ASN A 11 -3.44 5.22 -5.07
C ASN A 11 -2.28 4.21 -4.92
N PRO A 12 -1.50 3.97 -5.99
CA PRO A 12 -0.49 2.91 -5.97
C PRO A 12 0.58 3.09 -4.90
N LEU A 13 0.93 2.01 -4.19
CA LEU A 13 2.04 1.96 -3.24
C LEU A 13 3.09 0.94 -3.72
N PRO A 14 3.83 1.24 -4.80
CA PRO A 14 4.72 0.28 -5.43
C PRO A 14 5.89 -0.11 -4.50
N PRO A 15 6.10 -1.39 -4.18
CA PRO A 15 7.27 -1.82 -3.41
C PRO A 15 8.60 -1.60 -4.17
N GLU A 16 8.55 -1.41 -5.49
CA GLU A 16 9.74 -1.20 -6.32
C GLU A 16 10.54 0.05 -5.92
N ILE A 17 9.92 1.02 -5.22
CA ILE A 17 10.60 2.25 -4.78
C ILE A 17 11.75 1.97 -3.81
N TRP A 18 11.69 0.84 -3.08
CA TRP A 18 12.72 0.43 -2.11
C TRP A 18 13.99 -0.10 -2.77
N MET A 19 13.93 -0.42 -4.06
CA MET A 19 15.10 -0.87 -4.84
C MET A 19 15.74 0.25 -5.68
N LEU A 20 15.18 1.46 -5.62
CA LEU A 20 15.71 2.59 -6.35
C LEU A 20 17.12 2.96 -5.85
N PRO A 21 18.00 3.52 -6.70
CA PRO A 21 19.28 4.00 -6.23
C PRO A 21 19.09 5.18 -5.27
N TYR A 22 19.87 5.19 -4.19
CA TYR A 22 19.86 6.29 -3.21
C TYR A 22 20.25 7.63 -3.83
N ILE A 23 20.63 7.78 -5.11
CA ILE A 23 20.84 9.11 -5.70
C ILE A 23 19.52 9.86 -5.98
N LEU A 24 18.40 9.14 -6.13
CA LEU A 24 17.13 9.74 -6.51
C LEU A 24 16.50 10.53 -5.35
N PRO A 25 16.02 11.77 -5.56
CA PRO A 25 15.56 12.64 -4.47
C PRO A 25 14.33 12.09 -3.73
N PHE A 26 13.52 11.26 -4.39
CA PHE A 26 12.33 10.60 -3.85
C PHE A 26 12.60 9.20 -3.28
N HIS A 27 13.86 8.78 -3.16
CA HIS A 27 14.20 7.50 -2.55
C HIS A 27 13.69 7.41 -1.10
N PRO A 28 13.03 6.31 -0.67
CA PRO A 28 12.43 6.19 0.67
C PRO A 28 13.38 6.45 1.83
N GLY A 29 14.66 6.12 1.65
CA GLY A 29 15.72 6.42 2.63
C GLY A 29 15.91 7.90 2.96
N ARG A 30 15.35 8.84 2.16
CA ARG A 30 15.33 10.28 2.44
C ARG A 30 14.02 10.77 3.08
N MET A 31 12.99 9.92 3.14
CA MET A 31 11.73 10.29 3.77
C MET A 31 11.91 10.44 5.28
N TRP A 32 11.03 11.23 5.90
CA TRP A 32 10.91 11.26 7.36
C TRP A 32 10.70 9.84 7.91
N CYS A 33 11.35 9.50 9.02
CA CYS A 33 11.40 8.14 9.54
C CYS A 33 10.01 7.54 9.75
N HIS A 34 9.06 8.27 10.36
CA HIS A 34 7.71 7.77 10.57
C HIS A 34 6.98 7.48 9.26
N CYS A 35 7.08 8.37 8.26
CA CYS A 35 6.52 8.10 6.93
C CYS A 35 7.16 6.83 6.34
N ARG A 36 8.50 6.76 6.30
CA ARG A 36 9.23 5.61 5.76
C ARG A 36 8.76 4.29 6.41
N MET A 37 8.70 4.25 7.74
CA MET A 37 8.37 3.04 8.47
C MET A 37 6.90 2.64 8.34
N VAL A 38 5.97 3.57 8.11
CA VAL A 38 4.56 3.23 7.81
C VAL A 38 4.40 2.76 6.37
N TYR A 39 4.99 3.46 5.41
CA TYR A 39 4.88 3.13 3.99
C TYR A 39 5.58 1.82 3.61
N LEU A 40 6.61 1.42 4.37
CA LEU A 40 7.34 0.16 4.14
C LEU A 40 6.42 -1.07 4.15
N PRO A 41 5.77 -1.45 5.28
CA PRO A 41 4.84 -2.58 5.31
C PRO A 41 3.58 -2.34 4.47
N MET A 42 3.08 -1.10 4.35
CA MET A 42 1.94 -0.82 3.47
C MET A 42 2.23 -1.13 1.99
N SER A 43 3.43 -0.80 1.51
CA SER A 43 3.85 -1.12 0.15
C SER A 43 3.99 -2.63 -0.09
N TYR A 44 4.42 -3.38 0.93
CA TYR A 44 4.45 -4.85 0.88
C TYR A 44 3.02 -5.41 0.71
N LEU A 45 2.09 -5.00 1.57
CA LEU A 45 0.69 -5.43 1.53
C LEU A 45 0.01 -5.06 0.20
N TYR A 46 0.29 -3.86 -0.31
CA TYR A 46 -0.20 -3.40 -1.61
C TYR A 46 0.38 -4.23 -2.76
N GLY A 47 1.69 -4.48 -2.76
CA GLY A 47 2.37 -5.25 -3.80
C GLY A 47 1.90 -6.72 -3.85
N LYS A 48 1.61 -7.31 -2.69
CA LYS A 48 0.96 -8.63 -2.57
C LYS A 48 -0.54 -8.62 -2.84
N LYS A 49 -1.17 -7.44 -2.83
CA LYS A 49 -2.63 -7.26 -2.83
C LYS A 49 -3.29 -8.11 -1.75
N PHE A 50 -2.72 -8.10 -0.55
CA PHE A 50 -3.18 -8.93 0.56
C PHE A 50 -4.62 -8.61 0.95
N VAL A 51 -5.46 -9.64 1.02
CA VAL A 51 -6.85 -9.57 1.45
C VAL A 51 -7.11 -10.77 2.37
N CYS A 52 -7.73 -10.54 3.52
CA CYS A 52 -8.13 -11.64 4.41
C CYS A 52 -9.31 -12.43 3.81
N PRO A 53 -9.58 -13.67 4.29
CA PRO A 53 -10.70 -14.46 3.80
C PRO A 53 -12.03 -13.70 3.91
N ILE A 54 -12.85 -13.77 2.86
CA ILE A 54 -14.16 -13.09 2.85
C ILE A 54 -15.15 -13.90 3.70
N THR A 55 -15.50 -13.35 4.85
CA THR A 55 -16.44 -13.94 5.82
C THR A 55 -17.84 -13.32 5.69
N PRO A 56 -18.90 -13.94 6.24
CA PRO A 56 -20.22 -13.33 6.30
C PRO A 56 -20.23 -11.94 6.95
N THR A 57 -19.37 -11.71 7.95
CA THR A 57 -19.20 -10.38 8.56
C THR A 57 -18.63 -9.36 7.56
N ILE A 58 -17.65 -9.73 6.75
CA ILE A 58 -17.11 -8.85 5.70
C ILE A 58 -18.18 -8.52 4.66
N LEU A 59 -19.00 -9.51 4.28
CA LEU A 59 -20.12 -9.27 3.36
C LEU A 59 -21.18 -8.34 3.97
N SER A 60 -21.50 -8.48 5.27
CA SER A 60 -22.38 -7.55 5.98
C SER A 60 -21.81 -6.13 5.98
N LEU A 61 -20.52 -5.98 6.33
CA LEU A 61 -19.84 -4.69 6.32
C LEU A 61 -19.88 -4.01 4.96
N ARG A 62 -19.70 -4.75 3.86
CA ARG A 62 -19.81 -4.20 2.50
C ARG A 62 -21.20 -3.63 2.19
N ASN A 63 -22.26 -4.15 2.81
CA ASN A 63 -23.62 -3.62 2.65
C ASN A 63 -23.91 -2.46 3.62
N GLU A 64 -23.19 -2.36 4.73
CA GLU A 64 -23.41 -1.36 5.78
C GLU A 64 -22.64 -0.06 5.56
N ILE A 65 -21.39 -0.13 5.07
CA ILE A 65 -20.48 1.03 5.04
C ILE A 65 -20.59 1.86 3.76
N PHE A 66 -21.21 1.33 2.70
CA PHE A 66 -21.35 2.03 1.42
C PHE A 66 -22.81 2.40 1.16
N THR A 67 -23.02 3.56 0.55
CA THR A 67 -24.36 4.03 0.16
C THR A 67 -24.84 3.44 -1.15
N VAL A 68 -23.96 2.77 -1.90
CA VAL A 68 -24.26 2.10 -3.17
C VAL A 68 -23.87 0.62 -3.07
N PRO A 69 -24.49 -0.28 -3.87
CA PRO A 69 -24.12 -1.69 -3.88
C PRO A 69 -22.62 -1.88 -4.14
N TYR A 70 -21.98 -2.80 -3.41
CA TYR A 70 -20.53 -3.02 -3.46
C TYR A 70 -19.99 -3.24 -4.87
N ASP A 71 -20.74 -3.98 -5.70
CA ASP A 71 -20.34 -4.34 -7.07
C ASP A 71 -20.52 -3.19 -8.07
N GLU A 72 -21.20 -2.11 -7.69
CA GLU A 72 -21.43 -0.91 -8.50
C GLU A 72 -20.44 0.23 -8.17
N ILE A 73 -19.57 0.05 -7.17
CA ILE A 73 -18.60 1.07 -6.77
C ILE A 73 -17.54 1.25 -7.85
N ASP A 74 -17.41 2.47 -8.38
CA ASP A 74 -16.25 2.85 -9.20
C ASP A 74 -15.02 3.08 -8.30
N TRP A 75 -14.29 2.00 -8.06
CA TRP A 75 -13.06 2.04 -7.29
C TRP A 75 -12.01 2.98 -7.90
N ASN A 76 -11.94 3.08 -9.23
CA ASN A 76 -10.95 3.94 -9.86
C ASN A 76 -11.20 5.42 -9.56
N GLN A 77 -12.48 5.84 -9.52
CA GLN A 77 -12.87 7.16 -9.04
C GLN A 77 -12.55 7.33 -7.54
N ALA A 78 -12.82 6.31 -6.72
CA ALA A 78 -12.62 6.35 -5.27
C ALA A 78 -11.19 6.68 -4.83
N ARG A 79 -10.17 6.40 -5.66
CA ARG A 79 -8.74 6.70 -5.37
C ARG A 79 -8.46 8.14 -4.99
N ASN A 80 -9.24 9.08 -5.50
CA ASN A 80 -9.07 10.51 -5.28
C ASN A 80 -10.21 11.13 -4.46
N LEU A 81 -11.14 10.31 -3.95
CA LEU A 81 -12.21 10.79 -3.09
C LEU A 81 -11.73 10.87 -1.65
N CYS A 82 -11.93 12.02 -1.03
CA CYS A 82 -11.73 12.27 0.39
C CYS A 82 -12.82 13.25 0.83
N ALA A 83 -13.41 13.05 1.99
CA ALA A 83 -14.38 13.99 2.55
C ALA A 83 -13.69 15.35 2.72
N LYS A 84 -14.38 16.43 2.36
CA LYS A 84 -13.79 17.78 2.36
C LYS A 84 -13.36 18.20 3.76
N GLU A 85 -14.13 17.76 4.76
CA GLU A 85 -13.92 18.02 6.17
C GLU A 85 -12.66 17.33 6.71
N ASP A 86 -12.28 16.18 6.14
CA ASP A 86 -11.09 15.40 6.54
C ASP A 86 -9.85 15.75 5.70
N LEU A 87 -10.01 16.51 4.61
CA LEU A 87 -8.94 16.86 3.69
C LEU A 87 -8.05 18.00 4.22
N TYR A 88 -7.19 17.68 5.19
CA TYR A 88 -6.26 18.64 5.78
C TYR A 88 -5.17 19.13 4.81
N TYR A 89 -4.64 18.22 3.96
CA TYR A 89 -3.67 18.54 2.91
C TYR A 89 -4.21 18.13 1.54
N PRO A 90 -4.75 19.07 0.74
CA PRO A 90 -5.21 18.76 -0.61
C PRO A 90 -4.02 18.39 -1.51
N HIS A 91 -4.24 17.41 -2.40
CA HIS A 91 -3.24 17.03 -3.37
C HIS A 91 -2.99 18.18 -4.38
N PRO A 92 -1.72 18.56 -4.61
CA PRO A 92 -1.39 19.40 -5.75
C PRO A 92 -1.61 18.65 -7.06
N MET A 93 -1.92 19.38 -8.15
CA MET A 93 -2.14 18.77 -9.48
C MET A 93 -1.00 17.85 -9.94
N VAL A 94 0.25 18.18 -9.59
CA VAL A 94 1.42 17.34 -9.93
C VAL A 94 1.38 15.98 -9.24
N GLN A 95 0.85 15.92 -8.01
CA GLN A 95 0.67 14.68 -7.26
C GLN A 95 -0.43 13.83 -7.89
N ASP A 96 -1.55 14.41 -8.29
CA ASP A 96 -2.62 13.68 -8.98
C ASP A 96 -2.15 13.14 -10.33
N MET A 97 -1.37 13.92 -11.08
CA MET A 97 -0.74 13.46 -12.32
C MET A 97 0.21 12.28 -12.05
N LEU A 98 1.06 12.37 -11.02
CA LEU A 98 1.96 11.28 -10.62
C LEU A 98 1.18 10.00 -10.29
N TRP A 99 0.12 10.11 -9.49
CA TRP A 99 -0.73 8.96 -9.16
C TRP A 99 -1.45 8.40 -10.38
N GLY A 100 -1.89 9.24 -11.31
CA GLY A 100 -2.44 8.84 -12.59
C GLY A 100 -1.44 8.04 -13.43
N VAL A 101 -0.21 8.54 -13.59
CA VAL A 101 0.87 7.84 -14.31
C VAL A 101 1.19 6.50 -13.66
N LEU A 102 1.33 6.47 -12.33
CA LEU A 102 1.61 5.24 -11.60
C LEU A 102 0.50 4.20 -11.80
N HIS A 103 -0.76 4.63 -11.77
CA HIS A 103 -1.89 3.72 -11.87
C HIS A 103 -2.14 3.21 -13.30
N TYR A 104 -2.17 4.11 -14.29
CA TYR A 104 -2.56 3.73 -15.66
C TYR A 104 -1.39 3.24 -16.52
N ALA A 105 -0.15 3.67 -16.23
CA ALA A 105 1.01 3.25 -17.00
C ALA A 105 1.87 2.25 -16.22
N VAL A 106 2.35 2.64 -15.04
CA VAL A 106 3.39 1.85 -14.33
C VAL A 106 2.83 0.53 -13.79
N GLU A 107 1.69 0.53 -13.09
CA GLU A 107 1.09 -0.68 -12.53
C GLU A 107 0.79 -1.77 -13.58
N PRO A 108 0.15 -1.47 -14.72
CA PRO A 108 -0.07 -2.47 -15.79
C PRO A 108 1.23 -3.01 -16.38
N ILE A 109 2.27 -2.18 -16.48
CA ILE A 109 3.58 -2.58 -16.98
C ILE A 109 4.28 -3.53 -15.98
N LEU A 110 4.27 -3.20 -14.68
CA LEU A 110 4.89 -4.00 -13.63
C LEU A 110 4.23 -5.38 -13.44
N LYS A 111 2.96 -5.52 -13.81
CA LYS A 111 2.26 -6.82 -13.79
C LYS A 111 2.68 -7.77 -14.93
N LYS A 112 3.29 -7.25 -16.00
CA LYS A 112 3.70 -8.05 -17.17
C LYS A 112 5.09 -8.63 -16.98
N TRP A 113 5.35 -9.77 -17.62
CA TRP A 113 6.70 -10.33 -17.70
C TRP A 113 7.59 -9.42 -18.58
N PRO A 114 8.86 -9.14 -18.22
CA PRO A 114 9.65 -9.68 -17.10
C PRO A 114 9.56 -8.87 -15.81
N LEU A 115 8.88 -7.73 -15.80
CA LEU A 115 8.83 -6.81 -14.66
C LEU A 115 8.06 -7.37 -13.46
N ARG A 116 7.24 -8.39 -13.64
CA ARG A 116 6.69 -9.17 -12.53
C ARG A 116 7.80 -9.73 -11.61
N ASN A 117 8.92 -10.17 -12.19
CA ASN A 117 10.06 -10.67 -11.41
C ASN A 117 10.74 -9.52 -10.62
N LEU A 118 10.64 -8.28 -11.10
CA LEU A 118 11.10 -7.10 -10.38
C LEU A 118 10.23 -6.87 -9.13
N ARG A 119 8.90 -6.99 -9.25
CA ARG A 119 7.98 -6.90 -8.12
C ARG A 119 8.26 -7.94 -7.05
N GLU A 120 8.54 -9.19 -7.45
CA GLU A 120 8.90 -10.26 -6.50
C GLU A 120 10.19 -9.93 -5.74
N LYS A 121 11.22 -9.42 -6.42
CA LYS A 121 12.45 -8.94 -5.77
C LYS A 121 12.18 -7.76 -4.84
N ALA A 122 11.35 -6.82 -5.27
CA ALA A 122 10.96 -5.65 -4.47
C ALA A 122 10.28 -6.08 -3.16
N LEU A 123 9.38 -7.05 -3.23
CA LEU A 123 8.70 -7.62 -2.07
C LEU A 123 9.68 -8.33 -1.13
N GLN A 124 10.66 -9.06 -1.65
CA GLN A 124 11.71 -9.68 -0.84
C GLN A 124 12.58 -8.62 -0.12
N THR A 125 13.04 -7.59 -0.83
CA THR A 125 13.80 -6.48 -0.24
C THR A 125 12.98 -5.74 0.82
N THR A 126 11.70 -5.48 0.54
CA THR A 126 10.78 -4.84 1.49
C THR A 126 10.64 -5.68 2.76
N MET A 127 10.50 -7.01 2.63
CA MET A 127 10.42 -7.92 3.78
C MET A 127 11.73 -7.93 4.59
N GLN A 128 12.89 -7.93 3.94
CA GLN A 128 14.19 -7.85 4.62
C GLN A 128 14.29 -6.58 5.49
N HIS A 129 13.83 -5.44 4.99
CA HIS A 129 13.79 -4.20 5.78
C HIS A 129 12.81 -4.26 6.96
N ILE A 130 11.67 -4.94 6.80
CA ILE A 130 10.71 -5.16 7.89
C ILE A 130 11.33 -6.02 8.98
N HIS A 131 11.94 -7.17 8.62
CA HIS A 131 12.61 -8.05 9.58
C HIS A 131 13.75 -7.35 10.30
N PHE A 132 14.55 -6.56 9.57
CA PHE A 132 15.63 -5.78 10.18
C PHE A 132 15.12 -4.80 11.24
N GLU A 133 14.01 -4.09 10.97
CA GLU A 133 13.38 -3.20 11.94
C GLU A 133 12.87 -3.97 13.16
N ASP A 134 12.16 -5.08 12.94
CA ASP A 134 11.62 -5.91 14.03
C ASP A 134 12.75 -6.44 14.92
N GLU A 135 13.81 -6.99 14.35
CA GLU A 135 14.95 -7.50 15.11
C GLU A 135 15.67 -6.38 15.89
N THR A 136 15.91 -5.23 15.26
CA THR A 136 16.63 -4.10 15.87
C THR A 136 15.82 -3.44 16.99
N THR A 137 14.49 -3.39 16.85
CA THR A 137 13.58 -2.78 17.83
C THR A 137 13.00 -3.78 18.82
N ARG A 138 13.40 -5.06 18.76
CA ARG A 138 12.85 -6.15 19.58
C ARG A 138 11.33 -6.27 19.41
N TYR A 139 10.86 -6.18 18.17
CA TYR A 139 9.46 -6.30 17.74
C TYR A 139 8.54 -5.23 18.32
N ILE A 140 9.11 -4.10 18.77
CA ILE A 140 8.35 -2.94 19.24
C ILE A 140 8.01 -2.01 18.06
N CYS A 141 8.90 -1.93 17.06
CA CYS A 141 8.83 -0.97 15.96
C CYS A 141 8.89 0.50 16.43
N ILE A 142 8.94 1.46 15.50
CA ILE A 142 8.96 2.90 15.84
C ILE A 142 7.62 3.40 16.43
N GLY A 143 6.53 2.68 16.20
CA GLY A 143 5.21 3.09 16.66
C GLY A 143 4.10 2.10 16.27
N PRO A 144 2.88 2.30 16.80
CA PRO A 144 1.81 1.32 16.72
C PRO A 144 1.36 1.03 15.29
N VAL A 145 1.27 2.05 14.43
CA VAL A 145 0.86 1.88 13.03
C VAL A 145 1.87 1.02 12.27
N ASN A 146 3.16 1.28 12.44
CA ASN A 146 4.21 0.47 11.83
C ASN A 146 4.09 -0.99 12.33
N LYS A 147 3.99 -1.21 13.64
CA LYS A 147 3.88 -2.57 14.20
C LYS A 147 2.64 -3.35 13.76
N VAL A 148 1.48 -2.70 13.66
CA VAL A 148 0.24 -3.39 13.25
C VAL A 148 0.27 -3.73 11.75
N CYS A 149 1.00 -2.97 10.94
CA CYS A 149 1.14 -3.23 9.52
C CYS A 149 2.25 -4.25 9.19
N THR A 150 3.23 -4.48 10.06
CA THR A 150 4.31 -5.46 9.83
C THR A 150 3.74 -6.88 9.76
N PRO A 151 3.95 -7.61 8.65
CA PRO A 151 3.70 -9.05 8.57
C PRO A 151 4.45 -9.83 9.65
N ASP A 152 3.75 -10.56 10.53
CA ASP A 152 4.41 -11.56 11.37
C ASP A 152 4.65 -12.84 10.57
N ASN A 153 5.87 -13.38 10.63
CA ASN A 153 6.25 -14.64 9.95
C ASN A 153 5.39 -15.85 10.37
N ASN A 154 4.68 -15.77 11.49
CA ASN A 154 3.81 -16.85 11.99
C ASN A 154 2.38 -16.80 11.41
N LEU A 155 2.03 -15.79 10.61
CA LEU A 155 0.65 -15.54 10.15
C LEU A 155 0.51 -15.40 8.62
N MET A 156 1.60 -15.51 7.86
CA MET A 156 1.54 -15.54 6.40
C MET A 156 1.85 -16.96 5.88
N PRO A 157 0.93 -17.58 5.12
CA PRO A 157 1.14 -18.89 4.51
C PRO A 157 2.20 -18.89 3.40
#